data_AF-A0A7Z9IYA5-F1
#
_entry.id   AF-A0A7Z9IYA5-F1
#
_cell.length_a   1.000
_cell.length_b   1.000
_cell.length_c   1.000
_cell.angle_alpha   90.00
_cell.angle_beta   90.00
_cell.angle_gamma   90.00
#
_symmetry.space_group_name_H-M   'P 1'
#
loop_
_entity.id
_entity.type
_entity.pdbx_description
1 polymer ?
#
loop_
_entity_poly.entity_id
_entity_poly.type
_entity_poly.pdbx_seq_one_letter_code
_entity_poly.pdbx_strand_id
1 'polypeptide(L)'
;MKTRRSLPPQSTTVTSIIKEKTRPTADKHPQKSSNMSTTVTDTSSQSLRKGRALLRILEHGSGPEINFAWPENHAARNNLFDIFRRCYGMHVALLGSNNLLYRLTDPAGKPWKPNMDKISGFSRIVGGKIAESEEKLIYRLKRRHSSIRGGTPVRLFPRKFDGAVLGGLSKFIGMVDAPLRSISARYKMNGSRVLMTDIRINRSPVSGVIDLGSYSSCKKFRRTA
;
A
#
# COMPACT_ATOMS: atom_id res chain seq x y z
N MET A 1 45.47 -41.56 33.42
CA MET A 1 45.35 -41.60 31.95
C MET A 1 44.44 -40.48 31.49
N LYS A 2 44.93 -39.68 30.52
CA LYS A 2 44.29 -38.61 29.72
C LYS A 2 43.61 -37.43 30.43
N THR A 3 44.48 -36.45 30.61
CA THR A 3 44.43 -35.00 30.81
C THR A 3 43.53 -34.20 29.84
N ARG A 4 43.05 -33.04 30.36
CA ARG A 4 42.92 -31.70 29.70
C ARG A 4 41.78 -31.54 28.66
N ARG A 5 40.98 -30.46 28.66
CA ARG A 5 41.32 -29.02 28.80
C ARG A 5 40.12 -28.19 29.25
N SER A 6 40.42 -27.14 30.00
CA SER A 6 39.57 -26.01 30.38
C SER A 6 39.98 -24.72 29.63
N LEU A 7 39.12 -23.69 29.75
CA LEU A 7 39.34 -22.23 29.57
C LEU A 7 39.02 -21.63 28.17
N PRO A 8 38.77 -20.29 28.05
CA PRO A 8 37.48 -19.58 28.25
C PRO A 8 37.24 -18.57 27.06
N PRO A 9 36.37 -17.53 27.13
CA PRO A 9 35.87 -16.82 25.95
C PRO A 9 36.85 -15.76 25.44
N GLN A 10 36.84 -15.47 24.14
CA GLN A 10 37.54 -14.30 23.59
C GLN A 10 36.73 -13.55 22.53
N SER A 11 36.70 -12.25 22.79
CA SER A 11 36.36 -11.13 21.91
C SER A 11 37.18 -11.13 20.62
N THR A 12 36.59 -10.61 19.54
CA THR A 12 37.35 -10.08 18.40
C THR A 12 36.78 -8.72 17.99
N THR A 13 37.31 -7.68 18.62
CA THR A 13 37.48 -6.37 17.99
C THR A 13 38.78 -6.42 17.18
N VAL A 14 38.75 -6.02 15.91
CA VAL A 14 39.95 -5.57 15.18
C VAL A 14 39.75 -4.11 14.82
N THR A 15 40.58 -3.28 15.45
CA THR A 15 40.82 -1.87 15.20
C THR A 15 41.98 -1.72 14.23
N SER A 16 41.92 -0.76 13.32
CA SER A 16 43.03 0.15 12.98
C SER A 16 42.65 1.07 11.81
N ILE A 17 43.10 2.30 11.64
CA ILE A 17 43.73 3.37 12.46
C ILE A 17 43.64 4.63 11.56
N ILE A 18 43.53 5.80 12.19
CA ILE A 18 43.39 7.15 11.62
C ILE A 18 44.72 7.71 11.08
N LYS A 19 44.70 8.50 9.99
CA LYS A 19 45.46 9.76 9.72
C LYS A 19 45.29 10.18 8.25
N GLU A 20 45.27 11.43 7.80
CA GLU A 20 45.09 12.79 8.33
C GLU A 20 44.95 13.72 7.09
N LYS A 21 44.00 14.66 7.13
CA LYS A 21 44.03 16.04 6.57
C LYS A 21 44.72 16.34 5.23
N THR A 22 43.93 16.81 4.25
CA THR A 22 44.19 18.10 3.54
C THR A 22 42.97 18.55 2.72
N ARG A 23 42.74 19.88 2.68
CA ARG A 23 41.75 20.60 1.85
C ARG A 23 42.52 21.37 0.76
N PRO A 24 42.01 21.43 -0.47
CA PRO A 24 41.83 22.72 -1.15
C PRO A 24 40.41 22.82 -1.77
N THR A 25 39.63 23.84 -1.43
CA THR A 25 39.33 25.07 -2.21
C THR A 25 38.38 24.87 -3.40
N ALA A 26 37.40 25.77 -3.44
CA ALA A 26 36.26 25.84 -4.34
C ALA A 26 36.59 25.69 -5.82
N ASP A 27 35.72 24.99 -6.55
CA ASP A 27 35.31 25.47 -7.86
C ASP A 27 33.89 25.07 -8.24
N LYS A 28 33.35 25.85 -9.18
CA LYS A 28 31.95 26.21 -9.39
C LYS A 28 31.02 25.09 -9.88
N HIS A 29 29.78 25.19 -9.40
CA HIS A 29 28.59 24.54 -9.94
C HIS A 29 28.36 24.91 -11.43
N PRO A 30 27.92 23.95 -12.26
CA PRO A 30 26.73 24.24 -13.05
C PRO A 30 25.65 23.14 -12.92
N GLN A 31 24.58 23.59 -12.26
CA GLN A 31 23.18 23.46 -12.60
C GLN A 31 22.57 22.06 -12.75
N LYS A 32 21.86 21.70 -11.66
CA LYS A 32 20.39 21.55 -11.66
C LYS A 32 19.83 20.49 -12.62
N SER A 33 20.04 19.21 -12.29
CA SER A 33 19.04 18.19 -12.64
C SER A 33 17.82 18.40 -11.74
N SER A 34 16.85 19.18 -12.22
CA SER A 34 15.50 19.11 -11.69
C SER A 34 14.99 17.71 -11.98
N ASN A 35 15.03 16.83 -10.97
CA ASN A 35 14.21 15.63 -10.96
C ASN A 35 12.76 16.09 -10.99
N MET A 36 12.24 16.27 -12.19
CA MET A 36 10.85 16.52 -12.46
C MET A 36 10.14 15.22 -12.08
N SER A 37 9.76 15.12 -10.80
CA SER A 37 8.89 14.07 -10.31
C SER A 37 7.56 14.30 -11.01
N THR A 38 7.38 13.63 -12.14
CA THR A 38 6.14 13.67 -12.91
C THR A 38 5.05 13.17 -11.97
N THR A 39 4.34 14.12 -11.36
CA THR A 39 3.18 13.85 -10.53
C THR A 39 2.10 13.44 -11.52
N VAL A 40 1.93 12.14 -11.72
CA VAL A 40 0.96 11.64 -12.68
C VAL A 40 -0.40 11.69 -11.99
N THR A 41 -1.05 12.84 -12.09
CA THR A 41 -2.50 12.93 -11.91
C THR A 41 -3.10 12.80 -13.30
N ASP A 42 -3.41 11.58 -13.72
CA ASP A 42 -4.15 11.39 -14.96
C ASP A 42 -5.47 10.70 -14.68
N THR A 43 -6.50 11.53 -14.56
CA THR A 43 -7.91 11.15 -14.57
C THR A 43 -8.46 11.00 -15.98
N SER A 44 -7.61 10.88 -17.03
CA SER A 44 -8.10 10.68 -18.40
C SER A 44 -8.99 9.43 -18.49
N SER A 45 -10.01 9.54 -19.32
CA SER A 45 -10.96 8.47 -19.60
C SER A 45 -10.24 7.19 -20.09
N GLN A 46 -9.11 7.33 -20.79
CA GLN A 46 -8.29 6.23 -21.28
C GLN A 46 -7.57 5.50 -20.14
N SER A 47 -6.97 6.23 -19.19
CA SER A 47 -6.34 5.64 -17.99
C SER A 47 -7.36 4.88 -17.15
N LEU A 48 -8.58 5.41 -17.01
CA LEU A 48 -9.67 4.71 -16.34
C LEU A 48 -10.16 3.46 -17.09
N ARG A 49 -10.19 3.47 -18.42
CA ARG A 49 -10.53 2.27 -19.22
C ARG A 49 -9.50 1.16 -19.03
N LYS A 50 -8.20 1.48 -19.11
CA LYS A 50 -7.11 0.52 -18.86
C LYS A 50 -7.17 -0.04 -17.44
N GLY A 51 -7.40 0.82 -16.46
CA GLY A 51 -7.56 0.41 -15.06
C GLY A 51 -8.75 -0.53 -14.83
N ARG A 52 -9.90 -0.27 -15.47
CA ARG A 52 -11.06 -1.19 -15.41
C ARG A 52 -10.79 -2.53 -16.07
N ALA A 53 -10.05 -2.56 -17.17
CA ALA A 53 -9.67 -3.81 -17.84
C ALA A 53 -8.75 -4.65 -16.95
N LEU A 54 -7.71 -4.03 -16.37
CA LEU A 54 -6.81 -4.71 -15.44
C LEU A 54 -7.54 -5.19 -14.18
N LEU A 55 -8.50 -4.40 -13.68
CA LEU A 55 -9.32 -4.80 -12.54
C LEU A 55 -10.10 -6.09 -12.82
N ARG A 56 -10.74 -6.20 -13.98
CA ARG A 56 -11.50 -7.41 -14.35
C ARG A 56 -10.59 -8.64 -14.39
N ILE A 57 -9.38 -8.51 -14.93
CA ILE A 57 -8.39 -9.60 -14.98
C ILE A 57 -8.06 -10.09 -13.56
N LEU A 58 -7.77 -9.16 -12.64
CA LEU A 58 -7.48 -9.46 -11.23
C LEU A 58 -8.67 -10.09 -10.50
N GLU A 59 -9.89 -9.65 -10.79
CA GLU A 59 -11.12 -10.20 -10.19
C GLU A 59 -11.38 -11.65 -10.61
N HIS A 60 -10.84 -12.09 -11.74
CA HIS A 60 -10.88 -13.49 -12.19
C HIS A 60 -9.69 -14.32 -11.69
N GLY A 61 -8.88 -13.80 -10.75
CA GLY A 61 -7.74 -14.50 -10.17
C GLY A 61 -6.52 -14.60 -11.10
N SER A 62 -6.54 -13.90 -12.23
CA SER A 62 -5.42 -13.78 -13.15
C SER A 62 -4.68 -12.46 -12.93
N GLY A 63 -3.35 -12.45 -13.04
CA GLY A 63 -2.58 -11.21 -12.97
C GLY A 63 -1.40 -11.27 -12.01
N PRO A 64 -0.64 -10.17 -11.89
CA PRO A 64 0.56 -10.14 -11.06
C PRO A 64 0.21 -10.17 -9.57
N GLU A 65 1.22 -10.51 -8.77
CA GLU A 65 1.19 -10.23 -7.34
C GLU A 65 1.18 -8.71 -7.11
N ILE A 66 0.25 -8.19 -6.30
CA ILE A 66 0.12 -6.76 -6.03
C ILE A 66 0.21 -6.48 -4.53
N ASN A 67 1.21 -5.71 -4.12
CA ASN A 67 1.47 -5.38 -2.73
C ASN A 67 1.57 -3.87 -2.50
N PHE A 68 0.68 -3.32 -1.66
CA PHE A 68 0.72 -1.89 -1.30
C PHE A 68 1.05 -1.71 0.18
N ALA A 69 2.25 -1.20 0.44
CA ALA A 69 2.74 -0.94 1.77
C ALA A 69 2.04 0.28 2.40
N TRP A 70 1.74 0.17 3.69
CA TRP A 70 1.22 1.27 4.49
C TRP A 70 2.37 2.11 5.07
N PRO A 71 2.12 3.33 5.57
CA PRO A 71 3.14 4.14 6.23
C PRO A 71 3.78 3.43 7.44
N GLU A 72 5.08 3.64 7.67
CA GLU A 72 5.76 3.11 8.87
C GLU A 72 5.46 3.93 10.14
N ASN A 73 5.09 5.19 9.98
CA ASN A 73 4.73 6.08 11.09
C ASN A 73 3.30 5.77 11.59
N HIS A 74 3.13 5.62 12.91
CA HIS A 74 1.86 5.26 13.54
C HIS A 74 0.74 6.28 13.26
N ALA A 75 1.01 7.58 13.45
CA ALA A 75 0.01 8.63 13.19
C ALA A 75 -0.40 8.65 11.70
N ALA A 76 0.55 8.50 10.79
CA ALA A 76 0.28 8.43 9.36
C ALA A 76 -0.57 7.20 8.98
N ARG A 77 -0.35 6.03 9.60
CA ARG A 77 -1.22 4.85 9.40
C ARG A 77 -2.64 5.09 9.85
N ASN A 78 -2.84 5.63 11.05
CA ASN A 78 -4.18 5.91 11.57
C ASN A 78 -4.91 6.92 10.67
N ASN A 79 -4.24 8.00 10.28
CA ASN A 79 -4.82 8.98 9.37
C ASN A 79 -5.14 8.38 8.00
N LEU A 80 -4.26 7.55 7.44
CA LEU A 80 -4.52 6.84 6.17
C LEU A 80 -5.73 5.90 6.29
N PHE A 81 -5.85 5.16 7.38
CA PHE A 81 -7.01 4.30 7.62
C PHE A 81 -8.30 5.11 7.66
N ASP A 82 -8.32 6.19 8.44
CA ASP A 82 -9.50 7.03 8.62
C ASP A 82 -9.90 7.73 7.33
N ILE A 83 -8.93 8.21 6.54
CA ILE A 83 -9.22 8.85 5.26
C ILE A 83 -9.70 7.83 4.23
N PHE A 84 -9.12 6.62 4.20
CA PHE A 84 -9.58 5.58 3.30
C PHE A 84 -11.03 5.19 3.58
N ARG A 85 -11.41 5.05 4.85
CA ARG A 85 -12.80 4.75 5.22
C ARG A 85 -13.76 5.89 4.91
N ARG A 86 -13.41 7.12 5.28
CA ARG A 86 -14.32 8.28 5.16
C ARG A 86 -14.41 8.83 3.74
N CYS A 87 -13.27 8.93 3.06
CA CYS A 87 -13.14 9.67 1.81
C CYS A 87 -12.93 8.78 0.59
N TYR A 88 -12.47 7.53 0.76
CA TYR A 88 -12.23 6.63 -0.38
C TYR A 88 -13.15 5.41 -0.38
N GLY A 89 -14.11 5.33 0.55
CA GLY A 89 -15.11 4.28 0.59
C GLY A 89 -14.57 2.90 0.97
N MET A 90 -13.43 2.85 1.66
CA MET A 90 -12.87 1.58 2.12
C MET A 90 -13.79 0.94 3.16
N HIS A 91 -14.12 -0.32 2.92
CA HIS A 91 -14.78 -1.20 3.87
C HIS A 91 -13.78 -2.19 4.46
N VAL A 92 -13.95 -2.51 5.73
CA VAL A 92 -13.25 -3.62 6.38
C VAL A 92 -14.27 -4.72 6.65
N ALA A 93 -13.94 -5.94 6.27
CA ALA A 93 -14.76 -7.12 6.46
C ALA A 93 -13.90 -8.31 6.92
N LEU A 94 -14.56 -9.36 7.41
CA LEU A 94 -13.96 -10.68 7.57
C LEU A 94 -14.32 -11.53 6.36
N LEU A 95 -13.32 -12.16 5.76
CA LEU A 95 -13.49 -13.24 4.79
C LEU A 95 -13.52 -14.55 5.58
N GLY A 96 -14.67 -15.21 5.62
CA GLY A 96 -14.83 -16.54 6.22
C GLY A 96 -14.25 -17.64 5.34
N SER A 97 -14.05 -18.83 5.90
CA SER A 97 -13.60 -20.02 5.15
C SER A 97 -14.59 -20.47 4.06
N ASN A 98 -15.86 -20.05 4.18
CA ASN A 98 -16.89 -20.26 3.18
C ASN A 98 -16.88 -19.21 2.04
N ASN A 99 -15.81 -18.41 1.92
CA ASN A 99 -15.66 -17.32 0.96
C ASN A 99 -16.75 -16.24 1.04
N LEU A 100 -17.48 -16.18 2.16
CA LEU A 100 -18.45 -15.10 2.42
C LEU A 100 -17.79 -13.97 3.20
N LEU A 101 -18.27 -12.75 2.94
CA LEU A 101 -17.82 -11.55 3.62
C LEU A 101 -18.76 -11.21 4.77
N TYR A 102 -18.22 -10.74 5.87
CA TYR A 102 -18.98 -10.31 7.04
C TYR A 102 -18.50 -8.93 7.46
N ARG A 103 -19.42 -7.98 7.59
CA ARG A 103 -19.10 -6.59 7.88
C ARG A 103 -19.85 -6.14 9.13
N LEU A 104 -19.25 -5.19 9.82
CA LEU A 104 -19.63 -4.79 11.17
C LEU A 104 -21.09 -4.32 11.26
N THR A 105 -21.64 -3.75 10.20
CA THR A 105 -23.01 -3.21 10.16
C THR A 105 -24.08 -4.27 9.92
N ASP A 106 -23.69 -5.48 9.53
CA ASP A 106 -24.60 -6.56 9.19
C ASP A 106 -24.89 -7.43 10.44
N PRO A 107 -26.05 -8.13 10.52
CA PRO A 107 -26.39 -8.93 11.68
C PRO A 107 -25.35 -10.02 12.00
N ALA A 108 -25.26 -10.39 13.29
CA ALA A 108 -24.34 -11.43 13.75
C ALA A 108 -24.54 -12.74 12.94
N GLY A 109 -23.44 -13.35 12.51
CA GLY A 109 -23.44 -14.57 11.69
C GLY A 109 -24.05 -14.44 10.29
N LYS A 110 -24.55 -13.26 9.87
CA LYS A 110 -25.11 -13.07 8.52
C LYS A 110 -24.08 -12.48 7.57
N PRO A 111 -23.91 -13.05 6.37
CA PRO A 111 -22.97 -12.55 5.39
C PRO A 111 -23.45 -11.24 4.77
N TRP A 112 -22.51 -10.33 4.54
CA TRP A 112 -22.68 -9.17 3.69
C TRP A 112 -22.57 -9.58 2.22
N LYS A 113 -23.57 -9.21 1.41
CA LYS A 113 -23.54 -9.34 -0.04
C LYS A 113 -23.15 -7.98 -0.65
N PRO A 114 -21.88 -7.73 -0.99
CA PRO A 114 -21.50 -6.49 -1.64
C PRO A 114 -22.15 -6.39 -3.02
N ASN A 115 -22.58 -5.18 -3.39
CA ASN A 115 -22.95 -4.90 -4.78
C ASN A 115 -21.65 -4.87 -5.60
N MET A 116 -21.46 -5.89 -6.45
CA MET A 116 -20.24 -6.09 -7.24
C MET A 116 -20.06 -5.09 -8.39
N ASP A 117 -21.08 -4.27 -8.71
CA ASP A 117 -20.96 -3.13 -9.63
C ASP A 117 -20.34 -1.91 -8.93
N LYS A 118 -20.43 -1.84 -7.60
CA LYS A 118 -19.92 -0.72 -6.78
C LYS A 118 -18.63 -1.07 -6.07
N ILE A 119 -18.55 -2.27 -5.51
CA ILE A 119 -17.40 -2.77 -4.74
C ILE A 119 -16.55 -3.66 -5.64
N SER A 120 -15.24 -3.46 -5.56
CA SER A 120 -14.24 -4.24 -6.25
C SER A 120 -14.10 -5.63 -5.62
N GLY A 121 -14.01 -6.67 -6.45
CA GLY A 121 -13.65 -8.02 -6.01
C GLY A 121 -12.18 -8.15 -5.63
N PHE A 122 -11.34 -7.15 -5.96
CA PHE A 122 -9.94 -7.09 -5.55
C PHE A 122 -9.84 -6.75 -4.05
N SER A 123 -9.85 -7.80 -3.23
CA SER A 123 -9.68 -7.68 -1.77
C SER A 123 -8.21 -7.61 -1.37
N ARG A 124 -7.89 -6.81 -0.37
CA ARG A 124 -6.54 -6.71 0.19
C ARG A 124 -6.53 -7.34 1.58
N ILE A 125 -5.72 -8.37 1.77
CA ILE A 125 -5.51 -8.97 3.09
C ILE A 125 -4.89 -7.93 4.03
N VAL A 126 -5.40 -7.84 5.26
CA VAL A 126 -4.81 -7.00 6.29
C VAL A 126 -3.56 -7.71 6.83
N GLY A 127 -2.40 -7.06 6.69
CA GLY A 127 -1.12 -7.57 7.17
C GLY A 127 -0.16 -6.45 7.55
N GLY A 128 0.96 -6.83 8.17
CA GLY A 128 1.96 -5.90 8.68
C GLY A 128 1.47 -5.07 9.88
N LYS A 129 2.10 -3.92 10.11
CA LYS A 129 1.67 -2.97 11.14
C LYS A 129 0.39 -2.26 10.68
N ILE A 130 -0.70 -2.46 11.42
CA ILE A 130 -2.00 -1.86 11.12
C ILE A 130 -2.23 -0.55 11.89
N ALA A 131 -3.32 0.13 11.59
CA ALA A 131 -3.81 1.27 12.37
C ALA A 131 -4.50 0.78 13.64
N GLU A 132 -4.38 1.53 14.74
CA GLU A 132 -5.05 1.21 16.02
C GLU A 132 -6.58 1.24 15.85
N SER A 133 -7.10 2.20 15.08
CA SER A 133 -8.53 2.28 14.76
C SER A 133 -9.01 1.10 13.90
N GLU A 134 -8.12 0.51 13.09
CA GLU A 134 -8.40 -0.70 12.33
C GLU A 134 -8.41 -1.93 13.23
N GLU A 135 -7.44 -2.06 14.13
CA GLU A 135 -7.35 -3.16 15.09
C GLU A 135 -8.61 -3.23 15.96
N LYS A 136 -9.04 -2.09 16.52
CA LYS A 136 -10.28 -1.99 17.31
C LYS A 136 -11.51 -2.38 16.48
N LEU A 137 -11.56 -2.00 15.20
CA LEU A 137 -12.66 -2.39 14.32
C LEU A 137 -12.65 -3.89 14.05
N ILE A 138 -11.48 -4.48 13.76
CA ILE A 138 -11.31 -5.91 13.51
C ILE A 138 -11.71 -6.72 14.76
N TYR A 139 -11.33 -6.26 15.94
CA TYR A 139 -11.77 -6.88 17.20
C TYR A 139 -13.30 -6.91 17.31
N ARG A 140 -13.98 -5.78 17.05
CA ARG A 140 -15.45 -5.70 17.08
C ARG A 140 -16.10 -6.58 16.01
N LEU A 141 -15.52 -6.65 14.82
CA LEU A 141 -15.96 -7.55 13.74
C LEU A 141 -15.90 -9.02 14.19
N LYS A 142 -14.75 -9.46 14.71
CA LYS A 142 -14.55 -10.83 15.18
C LYS A 142 -15.49 -11.19 16.32
N ARG A 143 -15.74 -10.26 17.25
CA ARG A 143 -16.71 -10.44 18.34
C ARG A 143 -18.15 -10.55 17.81
N ARG A 144 -18.56 -9.68 16.89
CA ARG A 144 -19.93 -9.70 16.32
C ARG A 144 -20.22 -10.98 15.53
N HIS A 145 -19.24 -11.49 14.79
CA HIS A 145 -19.41 -12.69 13.97
C HIS A 145 -18.69 -13.90 14.57
N SER A 146 -18.63 -14.02 15.89
CA SER A 146 -17.90 -15.12 16.57
C SER A 146 -18.35 -16.53 16.15
N SER A 147 -19.58 -16.67 15.65
CA SER A 147 -20.14 -17.93 15.15
C SER A 147 -19.47 -18.48 13.89
N ILE A 148 -18.78 -17.65 13.08
CA ILE A 148 -18.20 -18.08 11.79
C ILE A 148 -16.83 -18.77 11.93
N ARG A 149 -16.39 -19.03 13.17
CA ARG A 149 -15.12 -19.71 13.54
C ARG A 149 -13.92 -19.18 12.75
N GLY A 150 -13.42 -18.02 13.14
CA GLY A 150 -12.26 -17.38 12.52
C GLY A 150 -12.66 -16.37 11.43
N GLY A 151 -11.76 -16.13 10.49
CA GLY A 151 -11.96 -15.19 9.39
C GLY A 151 -10.78 -14.25 9.21
N THR A 152 -10.37 -14.09 7.96
CA THR A 152 -9.25 -13.24 7.57
C THR A 152 -9.75 -11.81 7.37
N PRO A 153 -9.23 -10.81 8.11
CA PRO A 153 -9.60 -9.43 7.87
C PRO A 153 -9.12 -8.97 6.49
N VAL A 154 -10.02 -8.36 5.74
CA VAL A 154 -9.77 -7.84 4.40
C VAL A 154 -10.27 -6.40 4.27
N ARG A 155 -9.58 -5.62 3.44
CA ARG A 155 -10.00 -4.29 3.02
C ARG A 155 -10.56 -4.38 1.61
N LEU A 156 -11.78 -3.88 1.44
CA LEU A 156 -12.46 -3.79 0.15
C LEU A 156 -12.65 -2.33 -0.21
N PHE A 157 -12.49 -2.00 -1.48
CA PHE A 157 -12.62 -0.64 -1.98
C PHE A 157 -13.66 -0.56 -3.09
N PRO A 158 -14.19 0.64 -3.39
CA PRO A 158 -15.06 0.83 -4.54
C PRO A 158 -14.31 0.53 -5.85
N ARG A 159 -15.01 -0.02 -6.85
CA ARG A 159 -14.45 -0.27 -8.19
C ARG A 159 -13.82 0.98 -8.80
N LYS A 160 -14.40 2.16 -8.53
CA LYS A 160 -13.88 3.45 -9.01
C LYS A 160 -12.49 3.72 -8.45
N PHE A 161 -12.26 3.43 -7.17
CA PHE A 161 -10.95 3.61 -6.53
C PHE A 161 -9.93 2.60 -7.04
N ASP A 162 -10.28 1.32 -7.10
CA ASP A 162 -9.33 0.30 -7.59
C ASP A 162 -9.04 0.47 -9.08
N GLY A 163 -10.04 0.80 -9.89
CA GLY A 163 -9.84 1.14 -11.29
C GLY A 163 -8.94 2.37 -11.48
N ALA A 164 -8.97 3.33 -10.56
CA ALA A 164 -8.07 4.47 -10.57
C ALA A 164 -6.63 4.10 -10.22
N VAL A 165 -6.44 3.33 -9.15
CA VAL A 165 -5.12 2.81 -8.75
C VAL A 165 -4.48 2.03 -9.89
N LEU A 166 -5.24 1.10 -10.48
CA LEU A 166 -4.77 0.26 -11.58
C LEU A 166 -4.58 1.05 -12.88
N GLY A 167 -5.41 2.07 -13.12
CA GLY A 167 -5.23 3.00 -14.23
C GLY A 167 -3.93 3.78 -14.12
N GLY A 168 -3.61 4.30 -12.93
CA GLY A 168 -2.33 4.95 -12.64
C GLY A 168 -1.14 3.99 -12.82
N LEU A 169 -1.26 2.76 -12.30
CA LEU A 169 -0.21 1.74 -12.44
C LEU A 169 0.02 1.30 -13.89
N SER A 170 -1.03 1.28 -14.73
CA SER A 170 -0.93 0.86 -16.14
C SER A 170 0.05 1.68 -16.97
N LYS A 171 0.36 2.90 -16.54
CA LYS A 171 1.33 3.79 -17.18
C LYS A 171 2.77 3.33 -17.00
N PHE A 172 3.06 2.68 -15.89
CA PHE A 172 4.38 2.13 -15.60
C PHE A 172 4.55 0.72 -16.18
N ILE A 173 3.46 -0.04 -16.26
CA ILE A 173 3.47 -1.40 -16.84
C ILE A 173 3.85 -1.36 -18.32
N GLY A 174 3.31 -0.41 -19.09
CA GLY A 174 3.60 -0.29 -20.52
C GLY A 174 5.04 0.15 -20.87
N MET A 175 5.89 0.39 -19.87
CA MET A 175 7.30 0.76 -20.05
C MET A 175 8.24 -0.45 -19.91
N VAL A 176 7.71 -1.65 -19.65
CA VAL A 176 8.50 -2.84 -19.34
C VAL A 176 8.23 -3.91 -20.40
N ASP A 177 9.28 -4.40 -21.05
CA ASP A 177 9.18 -5.44 -22.09
C ASP A 177 9.04 -6.87 -21.53
N ALA A 178 9.22 -7.02 -20.21
CA ALA A 178 9.13 -8.31 -19.52
C ALA A 178 7.69 -8.64 -19.07
N PRO A 179 7.30 -9.93 -18.99
CA PRO A 179 6.02 -10.33 -18.42
C PRO A 179 5.80 -9.76 -17.02
N LEU A 180 4.60 -9.23 -16.78
CA LEU A 180 4.23 -8.61 -15.52
C LEU A 180 3.99 -9.67 -14.44
N ARG A 181 4.92 -9.80 -13.49
CA ARG A 181 4.87 -10.79 -12.39
C ARG A 181 4.47 -10.17 -11.07
N SER A 182 5.00 -8.99 -10.75
CA SER A 182 4.70 -8.31 -9.49
C SER A 182 4.67 -6.79 -9.61
N ILE A 183 3.81 -6.17 -8.80
CA ILE A 183 3.72 -4.73 -8.62
C ILE A 183 3.77 -4.45 -7.12
N SER A 184 4.64 -3.54 -6.71
CA SER A 184 4.59 -3.00 -5.36
C SER A 184 4.63 -1.49 -5.35
N ALA A 185 4.04 -0.89 -4.32
CA ALA A 185 4.07 0.54 -4.07
C ALA A 185 3.84 0.81 -2.59
N ARG A 186 3.99 2.06 -2.16
CA ARG A 186 3.70 2.51 -0.80
C ARG A 186 2.69 3.64 -0.81
N TYR A 187 1.71 3.58 0.09
CA TYR A 187 0.86 4.73 0.37
C TYR A 187 1.63 5.76 1.20
N LYS A 188 1.54 7.02 0.78
CA LYS A 188 2.07 8.17 1.51
C LYS A 188 0.99 9.23 1.64
N MET A 189 0.95 9.86 2.81
CA MET A 189 0.08 11.00 3.06
C MET A 189 0.85 12.31 2.80
N ASN A 190 0.21 13.25 2.11
CA ASN A 190 0.64 14.64 2.02
C ASN A 190 -0.56 15.54 2.39
N GLY A 191 -0.62 15.97 3.65
CA GLY A 191 -1.83 16.52 4.24
C GLY A 191 -2.98 15.50 4.17
N SER A 192 -4.09 15.87 3.53
CA SER A 192 -5.24 14.98 3.26
C SER A 192 -5.15 14.25 1.91
N ARG A 193 -4.09 14.45 1.13
CA ARG A 193 -3.92 13.74 -0.14
C ARG A 193 -3.25 12.41 0.08
N VAL A 194 -3.81 11.37 -0.52
CA VAL A 194 -3.18 10.05 -0.58
C VAL A 194 -2.40 9.94 -1.89
N LEU A 195 -1.13 9.61 -1.77
CA LEU A 195 -0.22 9.36 -2.88
C LEU A 195 0.21 7.89 -2.85
N MET A 196 0.52 7.33 -4.02
CA MET A 196 1.31 6.11 -4.14
C MET A 196 2.71 6.43 -4.63
N THR A 197 3.70 6.03 -3.85
CA THR A 197 5.13 6.24 -4.08
C THR A 197 5.87 4.91 -4.10
N ASP A 198 7.19 4.94 -4.30
CA ASP A 198 8.07 3.77 -4.25
C ASP A 198 7.57 2.62 -5.15
N ILE A 199 7.09 2.98 -6.34
CA ILE A 199 6.48 2.03 -7.27
C ILE A 199 7.58 1.13 -7.83
N ARG A 200 7.33 -0.17 -7.82
CA ARG A 200 8.24 -1.17 -8.38
C ARG A 200 7.44 -2.14 -9.25
N ILE A 201 7.96 -2.40 -10.44
CA ILE A 201 7.43 -3.39 -11.39
C ILE A 201 8.47 -4.51 -11.48
N ASN A 202 8.07 -5.76 -11.22
CA ASN A 202 8.99 -6.90 -11.15
C ASN A 202 10.19 -6.66 -10.21
N ARG A 203 9.95 -5.95 -9.09
CA ARG A 203 10.95 -5.49 -8.09
C ARG A 203 11.89 -4.37 -8.57
N SER A 204 11.85 -3.98 -9.84
CA SER A 204 12.61 -2.84 -10.36
C SER A 204 11.88 -1.53 -10.06
N PRO A 205 12.56 -0.52 -9.47
CA PRO A 205 11.94 0.76 -9.17
C PRO A 205 11.61 1.51 -10.47
N VAL A 206 10.46 2.18 -10.49
CA VAL A 206 10.08 3.10 -11.57
C VAL A 206 9.91 4.50 -11.01
N SER A 207 10.34 5.51 -11.76
CA SER A 207 10.20 6.90 -11.35
C SER A 207 8.77 7.37 -11.55
N GLY A 208 8.14 7.87 -10.49
CA GLY A 208 6.81 8.47 -10.58
C GLY A 208 6.04 8.43 -9.27
N VAL A 209 4.96 9.19 -9.24
CA VAL A 209 3.99 9.23 -8.14
C VAL A 209 2.60 9.21 -8.74
N ILE A 210 1.70 8.43 -8.14
CA ILE A 210 0.27 8.44 -8.47
C ILE A 210 -0.44 9.25 -7.39
N ASP A 211 -1.08 10.37 -7.76
CA ASP A 211 -1.94 11.13 -6.86
C ASP A 211 -3.36 10.54 -6.88
N LEU A 212 -3.83 10.02 -5.75
CA LEU A 212 -5.18 9.47 -5.61
C LEU A 212 -6.18 10.53 -5.15
N GLY A 213 -5.76 11.78 -4.93
CA GLY A 213 -6.57 12.86 -4.39
C GLY A 213 -7.83 13.20 -5.19
N SER A 214 -7.82 12.99 -6.51
CA SER A 214 -9.01 13.18 -7.37
C SER A 214 -10.12 12.15 -7.15
N TYR A 215 -9.83 11.05 -6.45
CA TYR A 215 -10.77 9.99 -6.14
C TYR A 215 -11.34 10.06 -4.72
N SER A 216 -10.96 11.08 -3.95
CA SER A 216 -11.56 11.38 -2.65
C SER A 216 -12.99 11.90 -2.84
N SER A 217 -13.94 11.34 -2.11
CA SER A 217 -15.31 11.85 -1.97
C SER A 217 -15.39 13.04 -1.00
N CYS A 218 -14.43 13.17 -0.09
CA CYS A 218 -14.32 14.36 0.76
C CYS A 218 -13.94 15.56 -0.11
N LYS A 219 -14.74 16.62 -0.05
CA LYS A 219 -14.45 17.89 -0.74
C LYS A 219 -13.04 18.34 -0.35
N LYS A 220 -12.21 18.70 -1.35
CA LYS A 220 -10.96 19.41 -1.11
C LYS A 220 -11.31 20.67 -0.30
N PHE A 221 -10.75 20.84 0.89
CA PHE A 221 -10.56 22.22 1.38
C PHE A 221 -9.74 22.90 0.29
N ARG A 222 -10.33 23.92 -0.35
CA ARG A 222 -9.65 24.73 -1.36
C ARG A 222 -8.30 25.13 -0.79
N ARG A 223 -7.23 24.99 -1.58
CA ARG A 223 -6.00 25.76 -1.30
C ARG A 223 -6.46 27.21 -1.26
N THR A 224 -6.44 27.83 -0.09
CA THR A 224 -6.39 29.28 -0.01
C THR A 224 -5.16 29.69 -0.81
N ALA A 225 -5.42 30.46 -1.87
CA ALA A 225 -4.41 31.13 -2.65
C ALA A 225 -3.62 32.08 -1.75
#